data_AF-A0A2T6Z9I4-F1
#
_entry.id   AF-A0A2T6Z9I4-F1
#
_cell.length_a   1.000
_cell.length_b   1.000
_cell.length_c   1.000
_cell.angle_alpha   90.00
_cell.angle_beta   90.00
_cell.angle_gamma   90.00
#
_symmetry.space_group_name_H-M   'P 1'
#
loop_
_entity.id
_entity.type
_entity.pdbx_description
1 polymer ?
#
loop_
_entity_poly.entity_id
_entity_poly.type
_entity_poly.pdbx_seq_one_letter_code
_entity_poly.pdbx_strand_id
1 'polypeptide(L)'
;FAPSCSRDTLSNLGRLLADGEQDGLLCQTHISENKNEVELVKQLFPECSSYAHVYDVHNLLTPRTVLAHAIHLTEDEIALIKSRECGVSHCPTSNMALGSGSLWVRHLLDEGVKVGLGTDVSGGYDVNVLERRGWRV
;
A
#
# COMPACT_ATOMS: atom_id res chain seq x y z
N PHE A 1 2.51 7.85 0.85
CA PHE A 1 3.68 8.74 0.62
C PHE A 1 3.64 9.53 -0.69
N ALA A 2 3.15 8.99 -1.81
CA ALA A 2 3.44 9.60 -3.11
C ALA A 2 2.89 11.04 -3.24
N PRO A 3 1.65 11.34 -2.80
CA PRO A 3 1.15 12.72 -2.85
C PRO A 3 1.84 13.70 -1.90
N SER A 4 2.47 13.20 -0.83
CA SER A 4 2.96 14.00 0.30
C SER A 4 4.48 14.15 0.35
N CYS A 5 5.21 13.43 -0.49
CA CYS A 5 6.67 13.39 -0.47
C CYS A 5 7.24 13.82 -1.84
N SER A 6 8.27 14.66 -1.83
CA SER A 6 9.01 14.98 -3.05
C SER A 6 9.75 13.74 -3.58
N ARG A 7 10.12 13.74 -4.88
CA ARG A 7 10.91 12.66 -5.49
C ARG A 7 12.23 12.43 -4.77
N ASP A 8 12.89 13.51 -4.35
CA ASP A 8 14.12 13.45 -3.57
C ASP A 8 13.90 12.79 -2.21
N THR A 9 12.79 13.12 -1.53
CA THR A 9 12.43 12.51 -0.26
C THR A 9 12.20 11.01 -0.42
N LEU A 10 11.43 10.60 -1.44
CA LEU A 10 11.18 9.19 -1.74
C LEU A 10 12.48 8.44 -2.03
N SER A 11 13.36 9.01 -2.84
CA SER A 11 14.66 8.42 -3.19
C SER A 11 15.58 8.29 -1.97
N ASN A 12 15.59 9.29 -1.09
CA ASN A 12 16.39 9.25 0.13
C ASN A 12 15.85 8.23 1.14
N LEU A 13 14.53 8.07 1.25
CA LEU A 13 13.92 7.00 2.04
C LEU A 13 14.26 5.61 1.48
N GLY A 14 14.25 5.45 0.15
CA GLY A 14 14.69 4.21 -0.50
C GLY A 14 16.16 3.90 -0.22
N ARG A 15 17.04 4.92 -0.27
CA ARG A 15 18.45 4.77 0.12
C ARG A 15 18.60 4.35 1.58
N LEU A 16 17.85 4.99 2.48
CA LEU A 16 17.86 4.64 3.91
C LEU A 16 17.38 3.20 4.16
N LEU A 17 16.35 2.76 3.42
CA LEU A 17 15.85 1.39 3.53
C LEU A 17 16.84 0.35 2.99
N ALA A 18 17.63 0.71 1.98
CA ALA A 18 18.70 -0.11 1.43
C ALA A 18 20.00 -0.05 2.25
N ASP A 19 20.13 0.94 3.14
CA ASP A 19 21.31 1.14 3.97
C ASP A 19 21.36 0.06 5.07
N GLY A 20 22.26 -0.90 4.89
CA GLY A 20 22.43 -2.05 5.78
C GLY A 20 22.94 -1.71 7.18
N GLU A 21 23.30 -0.44 7.43
CA GLU A 21 23.64 0.03 8.79
C GLU A 21 22.42 0.05 9.71
N GLN A 22 21.22 0.22 9.15
CA GLN A 22 19.97 0.22 9.90
C GLN A 22 19.30 -1.15 9.80
N ASP A 23 19.93 -2.16 10.42
CA ASP A 23 19.46 -3.54 10.32
C ASP A 23 18.00 -3.65 10.82
N GLY A 24 17.16 -4.21 9.97
CA GLY A 24 15.76 -4.48 10.29
C GLY A 24 14.73 -3.38 10.01
N LEU A 25 15.07 -2.24 9.39
CA LEU A 25 14.08 -1.21 9.07
C LEU A 25 12.92 -1.72 8.22
N LEU A 26 11.71 -1.31 8.59
CA LEU A 26 10.48 -1.58 7.86
C LEU A 26 10.01 -0.31 7.15
N CYS A 27 9.33 -0.50 6.02
CA CYS A 27 8.65 0.58 5.31
C CYS A 27 7.15 0.37 5.40
N GLN A 28 6.39 1.44 5.64
CA GLN A 28 4.93 1.41 5.54
C GLN A 28 4.41 2.64 4.79
N THR A 29 3.43 2.45 3.92
CA THR A 29 2.75 3.55 3.21
C THR A 29 1.35 3.11 2.74
N HIS A 30 0.46 4.08 2.50
CA HIS A 30 -0.77 3.85 1.75
C HIS A 30 -0.47 3.58 0.27
N ILE A 31 -1.33 2.81 -0.38
CA ILE A 31 -1.37 2.64 -1.84
C ILE A 31 -2.81 2.41 -2.31
N SER A 32 -3.16 3.04 -3.44
CA SER A 32 -4.39 2.80 -4.20
C SER A 32 -5.64 2.64 -3.33
N GLU A 33 -5.84 3.54 -2.37
CA GLU A 33 -6.99 3.48 -1.45
C GLU A 33 -8.23 4.09 -2.12
N ASN A 34 -8.10 5.29 -2.68
CA ASN A 34 -9.21 6.03 -3.27
C ASN A 34 -8.95 6.33 -4.76
N LYS A 35 -9.99 6.33 -5.59
CA LYS A 35 -9.85 6.64 -7.02
C LYS A 35 -9.30 8.05 -7.27
N ASN A 36 -9.69 9.02 -6.45
CA ASN A 36 -9.19 10.39 -6.55
C ASN A 36 -7.70 10.46 -6.16
N GLU A 37 -7.28 9.66 -5.17
CA GLU A 37 -5.88 9.54 -4.77
C GLU A 37 -5.05 8.93 -5.91
N VAL A 38 -5.53 7.84 -6.53
CA VAL A 38 -4.86 7.19 -7.67
C VAL A 38 -4.68 8.18 -8.83
N GLU A 39 -5.72 8.93 -9.16
CA GLU A 39 -5.66 9.94 -10.22
C GLU A 39 -4.70 11.08 -9.87
N LEU A 40 -4.69 11.55 -8.61
CA LEU A 40 -3.74 12.56 -8.15
C LEU A 40 -2.30 12.07 -8.27
N VAL A 41 -2.01 10.82 -7.89
CA VAL A 41 -0.66 10.25 -8.02
C VAL A 41 -0.24 10.19 -9.49
N LYS A 42 -1.14 9.78 -10.38
CA LYS A 42 -0.88 9.77 -11.82
C LYS A 42 -0.56 11.17 -12.38
N GLN A 43 -1.25 12.20 -11.90
CA GLN A 43 -0.98 13.59 -12.29
C GLN A 43 0.36 14.10 -11.75
N LEU A 44 0.72 13.72 -10.52
CA LEU A 44 1.98 14.11 -9.91
C LEU A 44 3.16 13.39 -10.57
N PHE A 45 3.05 12.09 -10.85
CA PHE A 45 4.14 11.26 -11.37
C PHE A 45 3.80 10.71 -12.78
N PRO A 46 3.66 11.57 -13.80
CA PRO A 46 3.28 11.15 -15.15
C PRO A 46 4.31 10.24 -15.83
N GLU A 47 5.55 10.23 -15.35
CA GLU A 47 6.62 9.34 -15.78
C GLU A 47 6.45 7.89 -15.29
N CYS A 48 5.64 7.68 -14.25
CA CYS A 48 5.36 6.37 -13.70
C CYS A 48 4.07 5.80 -14.31
N SER A 49 4.12 4.53 -14.71
CA SER A 49 2.98 3.82 -15.30
C SER A 49 1.84 3.51 -14.31
N SER A 50 2.13 3.50 -13.01
CA SER A 50 1.15 3.16 -11.96
C SER A 50 1.59 3.71 -10.59
N TYR A 51 0.73 3.59 -9.58
CA TYR A 51 1.04 4.02 -8.22
C TYR A 51 2.15 3.14 -7.62
N ALA A 52 2.05 1.81 -7.77
CA ALA A 52 3.10 0.90 -7.32
C ALA A 52 4.45 1.19 -8.01
N HIS A 53 4.43 1.58 -9.30
CA HIS A 53 5.65 1.94 -10.03
C HIS A 53 6.35 3.17 -9.43
N VAL A 54 5.62 4.16 -8.88
CA VAL A 54 6.23 5.29 -8.14
C VAL A 54 7.09 4.78 -6.99
N TYR A 55 6.60 3.80 -6.22
CA TYR A 55 7.38 3.23 -5.12
C TYR A 55 8.53 2.36 -5.61
N ASP A 56 8.36 1.66 -6.73
CA ASP A 56 9.39 0.79 -7.29
C ASP A 56 10.62 1.58 -7.77
N VAL A 57 10.42 2.66 -8.54
CA VAL A 57 11.54 3.49 -9.05
C VAL A 57 12.34 4.16 -7.93
N HIS A 58 11.72 4.34 -6.77
CA HIS A 58 12.36 4.89 -5.58
C HIS A 58 12.88 3.81 -4.62
N ASN A 59 12.91 2.53 -5.01
CA ASN A 59 13.38 1.39 -4.21
C ASN A 59 12.65 1.25 -2.85
N LEU A 60 11.36 1.63 -2.81
CA LEU A 60 10.53 1.52 -1.61
C LEU A 60 9.71 0.23 -1.59
N LEU A 61 9.65 -0.53 -2.68
CA LEU A 61 9.03 -1.85 -2.71
C LEU A 61 10.07 -2.93 -2.39
N THR A 62 9.99 -3.48 -1.19
CA THR A 62 10.92 -4.48 -0.67
C THR A 62 10.17 -5.57 0.11
N PRO A 63 10.82 -6.69 0.47
CA PRO A 63 10.22 -7.70 1.35
C PRO A 63 9.79 -7.17 2.74
N ARG A 64 10.28 -5.97 3.11
CA ARG A 64 10.02 -5.28 4.39
C ARG A 64 9.01 -4.13 4.26
N THR A 65 8.36 -4.00 3.11
CA THR A 65 7.36 -2.95 2.85
C THR A 65 5.94 -3.47 3.10
N VAL A 66 5.16 -2.72 3.88
CA VAL A 66 3.74 -2.94 4.13
C VAL A 66 2.92 -1.84 3.44
N LEU A 67 2.03 -2.26 2.55
CA LEU A 67 1.19 -1.40 1.73
C LEU A 67 -0.24 -1.42 2.26
N ALA A 68 -0.71 -0.32 2.82
CA ALA A 68 -2.05 -0.22 3.37
C ALA A 68 -3.11 0.01 2.27
N HIS A 69 -4.29 -0.58 2.47
CA HIS A 69 -5.49 -0.54 1.62
C HIS A 69 -5.45 -1.37 0.35
N ALA A 70 -4.64 -0.96 -0.64
CA ALA A 70 -4.47 -1.69 -1.91
C ALA A 70 -5.77 -1.98 -2.70
N ILE A 71 -6.80 -1.15 -2.56
CA ILE A 71 -8.16 -1.42 -3.05
C ILE A 71 -8.23 -1.41 -4.58
N HIS A 72 -7.60 -0.40 -5.21
CA HIS A 72 -7.70 -0.15 -6.65
C HIS A 72 -6.43 -0.53 -7.41
N LEU A 73 -5.72 -1.56 -6.96
CA LEU A 73 -4.56 -2.07 -7.69
C LEU A 73 -4.97 -2.68 -9.04
N THR A 74 -4.14 -2.50 -10.06
CA THR A 74 -4.24 -3.26 -11.31
C THR A 74 -3.53 -4.62 -11.20
N GLU A 75 -3.79 -5.54 -12.14
CA GLU A 75 -3.09 -6.84 -12.19
C GLU A 75 -1.57 -6.68 -12.31
N ASP A 76 -1.10 -5.69 -13.09
CA ASP A 76 0.32 -5.40 -13.22
C ASP A 76 0.93 -4.90 -11.89
N GLU A 77 0.18 -4.09 -11.14
CA GLU A 77 0.61 -3.65 -9.81
C GLU A 77 0.65 -4.81 -8.80
N ILE A 78 -0.34 -5.71 -8.85
CA ILE A 78 -0.35 -6.93 -8.01
C ILE A 78 0.85 -7.80 -8.32
N ALA A 79 1.13 -8.05 -9.60
CA ALA A 79 2.29 -8.82 -10.04
C ALA A 79 3.62 -8.18 -9.59
N LEU A 80 3.73 -6.85 -9.70
CA LEU A 80 4.88 -6.10 -9.22
C LEU A 80 5.07 -6.22 -7.70
N ILE A 81 4.01 -5.97 -6.92
CA ILE A 81 4.01 -6.09 -5.45
C ILE A 81 4.43 -7.49 -5.01
N LYS A 82 3.90 -8.53 -5.68
CA LYS A 82 4.28 -9.92 -5.44
C LYS A 82 5.74 -10.18 -5.78
N SER A 83 6.24 -9.67 -6.92
CA SER A 83 7.63 -9.85 -7.33
C SER A 83 8.64 -9.18 -6.39
N ARG A 84 8.23 -8.11 -5.70
CA ARG A 84 9.00 -7.40 -4.66
C ARG A 84 8.77 -7.94 -3.25
N GLU A 85 7.95 -8.99 -3.13
CA GLU A 85 7.59 -9.65 -1.88
C GLU A 85 7.04 -8.69 -0.81
N CYS A 86 6.35 -7.62 -1.23
CA CYS A 86 5.71 -6.68 -0.31
C CYS A 86 4.53 -7.36 0.43
N GLY A 87 4.16 -6.82 1.58
CA GLY A 87 2.93 -7.18 2.29
C GLY A 87 1.83 -6.15 2.07
N VAL A 88 0.57 -6.58 2.11
CA VAL A 88 -0.61 -5.71 2.08
C VAL A 88 -1.29 -5.72 3.45
N SER A 89 -1.61 -4.54 3.97
CA SER A 89 -2.46 -4.36 5.15
C SER A 89 -3.89 -4.06 4.71
N HIS A 90 -4.77 -5.05 4.85
CA HIS A 90 -6.20 -4.89 4.60
C HIS A 90 -6.86 -4.14 5.77
N CYS A 91 -7.40 -2.95 5.49
CA CYS A 91 -8.00 -2.06 6.49
C CYS A 91 -9.53 -1.86 6.29
N PRO A 92 -10.34 -2.91 6.44
CA PRO A 92 -11.75 -2.90 6.03
C PRO A 92 -12.64 -1.90 6.77
N THR A 93 -12.42 -1.63 8.07
CA THR A 93 -13.18 -0.59 8.80
C THR A 93 -13.06 0.76 8.12
N SER A 94 -11.82 1.16 7.84
CA SER A 94 -11.48 2.43 7.21
C SER A 94 -12.01 2.50 5.79
N ASN A 95 -11.79 1.43 5.01
CA ASN A 95 -12.26 1.34 3.63
C ASN A 95 -13.79 1.55 3.52
N MET A 96 -14.56 1.00 4.47
CA MET A 96 -16.01 1.20 4.52
C MET A 96 -16.41 2.59 5.03
N ALA A 97 -15.77 3.07 6.10
CA ALA A 97 -16.08 4.36 6.72
C ALA A 97 -15.84 5.53 5.75
N LEU A 98 -14.79 5.44 4.94
CA LEU A 98 -14.40 6.47 3.97
C LEU A 98 -15.02 6.26 2.57
N GLY A 99 -15.74 5.15 2.36
CA GLY A 99 -16.31 4.81 1.05
C GLY A 99 -15.25 4.55 -0.02
N SER A 100 -14.04 4.15 0.38
CA SER A 100 -12.89 3.91 -0.49
C SER A 100 -13.09 2.69 -1.40
N GLY A 101 -13.79 1.65 -0.91
CA GLY A 101 -14.15 0.45 -1.66
C GLY A 101 -13.94 -0.84 -0.86
N SER A 102 -13.81 -1.97 -1.56
CA SER A 102 -13.56 -3.28 -0.96
C SER A 102 -12.35 -3.92 -1.62
N LEU A 103 -11.36 -4.31 -0.81
CA LEU A 103 -10.20 -5.06 -1.29
C LEU A 103 -10.62 -6.49 -1.63
N TRP A 104 -10.23 -6.98 -2.81
CA TRP A 104 -10.47 -8.38 -3.18
C TRP A 104 -9.41 -9.30 -2.57
N VAL A 105 -9.50 -9.52 -1.25
CA VAL A 105 -8.49 -10.25 -0.47
C VAL A 105 -8.20 -11.64 -1.03
N ARG A 106 -9.25 -12.39 -1.42
CA ARG A 106 -9.10 -13.71 -2.06
C ARG A 106 -8.18 -13.67 -3.28
N HIS A 107 -8.39 -12.70 -4.18
CA HIS A 107 -7.58 -12.55 -5.39
C HIS A 107 -6.09 -12.34 -5.05
N LEU A 108 -5.79 -11.43 -4.12
CA LEU A 108 -4.41 -11.18 -3.69
C LEU A 108 -3.75 -12.44 -3.08
N LEU A 109 -4.50 -13.19 -2.26
CA LEU A 109 -4.00 -14.43 -1.67
C LEU A 109 -3.75 -15.51 -2.74
N ASP A 110 -4.63 -15.63 -3.73
CA ASP A 110 -4.50 -16.61 -4.82
C ASP A 110 -3.30 -16.27 -5.73
N GLU A 111 -2.99 -14.99 -5.92
CA GLU A 111 -1.77 -14.49 -6.61
C GLU A 111 -0.49 -14.61 -5.74
N GLY A 112 -0.62 -15.04 -4.48
CA GLY A 112 0.50 -15.26 -3.56
C GLY A 112 1.02 -14.02 -2.84
N VAL A 113 0.24 -12.93 -2.79
CA VAL A 113 0.57 -11.73 -2.02
C VAL A 113 0.33 -11.99 -0.52
N LYS A 114 1.26 -11.55 0.33
CA LYS A 114 1.11 -11.58 1.79
C LYS A 114 0.07 -10.55 2.21
N VAL A 115 -1.02 -10.97 2.87
CA VAL A 115 -2.07 -10.07 3.37
C VAL A 115 -2.22 -10.19 4.88
N GLY A 116 -2.19 -9.06 5.57
CA GLY A 116 -2.50 -8.91 7.00
C GLY A 116 -3.71 -8.01 7.24
N LEU A 117 -4.14 -7.88 8.49
CA LEU A 117 -5.24 -6.99 8.90
C LEU A 117 -4.70 -5.75 9.62
N GLY A 118 -5.28 -4.59 9.30
CA GLY A 118 -5.02 -3.31 9.97
C GLY A 118 -6.32 -2.63 10.39
N THR A 119 -6.29 -1.91 11.51
CA THR A 119 -7.43 -1.12 11.98
C THR A 119 -7.54 0.23 11.28
N ASP A 120 -6.38 0.80 10.94
CA ASP A 120 -6.23 2.13 10.33
C ASP A 120 -6.92 3.24 11.12
N VAL A 121 -6.77 3.23 12.44
CA VAL A 121 -7.29 4.31 13.29
C VAL A 121 -6.57 5.62 12.94
N SER A 122 -7.26 6.74 12.66
CA SER A 122 -8.69 6.99 12.84
C SER A 122 -9.54 6.98 11.56
N GLY A 123 -9.03 6.50 10.42
CA GLY A 123 -9.86 6.20 9.25
C GLY A 123 -10.88 5.10 9.57
N GLY A 124 -10.42 4.06 10.28
CA GLY A 124 -11.25 3.14 11.05
C GLY A 124 -11.61 3.73 12.42
N TYR A 125 -12.85 3.52 12.86
CA TYR A 125 -13.36 4.03 14.13
C TYR A 125 -13.17 3.06 15.33
N ASP A 126 -12.52 1.91 15.12
CA ASP A 126 -12.33 0.87 16.13
C ASP A 126 -10.86 0.43 16.19
N VAL A 127 -10.35 0.22 17.41
CA VAL A 127 -8.99 -0.27 17.69
C VAL A 127 -8.91 -1.80 17.66
N ASN A 128 -10.05 -2.50 17.63
CA ASN A 128 -10.11 -3.94 17.66
C ASN A 128 -9.98 -4.54 16.25
N VAL A 129 -8.87 -5.23 15.98
CA VAL A 129 -8.64 -5.93 14.69
C VAL A 129 -9.62 -7.09 14.45
N LEU A 130 -10.26 -7.60 15.50
CA LEU A 130 -11.27 -8.66 15.43
C LEU A 130 -12.69 -8.12 15.25
N GLU A 131 -12.88 -6.81 15.24
CA GLU A 131 -14.19 -6.22 14.98
C GLU A 131 -14.67 -6.67 13.59
N ARG A 132 -15.89 -7.20 13.49
CA ARG A 132 -16.36 -7.93 12.30
C ARG A 132 -17.56 -7.31 11.60
N ARG A 133 -17.94 -6.08 11.95
CA ARG A 133 -19.16 -5.46 11.40
C ARG A 133 -19.01 -5.14 9.91
N GLY A 134 -19.45 -6.09 9.07
CA GLY A 134 -19.73 -5.88 7.65
C GLY A 134 -18.61 -6.20 6.67
N TRP A 135 -17.49 -6.80 7.11
CA TRP A 135 -16.36 -7.08 6.22
C TRP A 135 -16.57 -8.41 5.47
N ARG A 136 -16.20 -8.45 4.19
CA ARG A 136 -16.11 -9.69 3.40
C ARG A 136 -14.64 -10.05 3.22
N VAL A 137 -14.28 -11.29 3.54
CA VAL A 137 -12.92 -11.87 3.38
C VAL A 137 -12.88 -12.77 2.17
#